data_AF-F0WKC8-F1
#
_entry.id   AF-F0WKC8-F1
#
_cell.length_a   1.000
_cell.length_b   1.000
_cell.length_c   1.000
_cell.angle_alpha   90.00
_cell.angle_beta   90.00
_cell.angle_gamma   90.00
#
_symmetry.space_group_name_H-M   'P 1'
#
loop_
_entity.id
_entity.type
_entity.pdbx_description
1 polymer ?
#
loop_
_entity_poly.entity_id
_entity_poly.type
_entity_poly.pdbx_seq_one_letter_code
_entity_poly.pdbx_strand_id
1 'polypeptide(L)'
;MVDARQLFRCRRSLQEEMVVLRNLQEKFPMQASRIIENGNKLVQIVQLGNIRALYLAIRYMDESYIMPFFSIRMFRIACNRNRLDILSIMIKNGFDASQIAIRNTVHKMIELVDSDESATSLQSLVRFLVESGMNVNWQRECDLWTPLHVACDRNHLSIAYFLVSIGADVNAVAQYDRMPLQCALSFSQKNQNHSSRVMTENQQLIDMLRQHGARETWRTP
;
A
#
# COMPACT_ATOMS: atom_id res chain seq x y z
N MET A 1 13.60 4.10 -29.55
CA MET A 1 13.10 2.99 -28.72
C MET A 1 14.11 2.76 -27.61
N VAL A 2 13.88 3.34 -26.43
CA VAL A 2 14.75 3.09 -25.27
C VAL A 2 14.18 1.85 -24.60
N ASP A 3 14.95 0.77 -24.54
CA ASP A 3 14.60 -0.41 -23.74
C ASP A 3 14.21 0.08 -22.34
N ALA A 4 12.95 -0.18 -21.95
CA ALA A 4 12.50 0.12 -20.61
C ALA A 4 13.27 -0.79 -19.65
N ARG A 5 14.33 -0.23 -19.03
CA ARG A 5 15.13 -0.95 -18.02
C ARG A 5 14.19 -1.49 -16.96
N GLN A 6 14.30 -2.77 -16.69
CA GLN A 6 13.45 -3.47 -15.72
C GLN A 6 14.16 -3.56 -14.37
N LEU A 7 14.81 -2.46 -13.98
CA LEU A 7 15.72 -2.39 -12.85
C LEU A 7 15.04 -2.73 -11.52
N PHE A 8 13.78 -2.33 -11.35
CA PHE A 8 13.01 -2.61 -10.14
C PHE A 8 12.04 -3.79 -10.29
N ARG A 9 12.18 -4.58 -11.38
CA ARG A 9 11.31 -5.72 -11.61
C ARG A 9 11.61 -6.83 -10.60
N CYS A 10 10.58 -7.21 -9.84
CA CYS A 10 10.70 -8.25 -8.82
C CYS A 10 10.56 -9.63 -9.48
N ARG A 11 11.69 -10.29 -9.79
CA ARG A 11 11.71 -11.59 -10.51
C ARG A 11 11.49 -12.82 -9.63
N ARG A 12 11.59 -12.67 -8.31
CA ARG A 12 11.59 -13.77 -7.33
C ARG A 12 10.72 -13.40 -6.15
N SER A 13 10.23 -14.41 -5.43
CA SER A 13 9.62 -14.18 -4.13
C SER A 13 10.67 -13.70 -3.12
N LEU A 14 10.24 -12.99 -2.08
CA LEU A 14 11.12 -12.56 -0.99
C LEU A 14 11.86 -13.74 -0.34
N GLN A 15 11.22 -14.92 -0.26
CA GLN A 15 11.82 -16.12 0.32
C GLN A 15 12.97 -16.66 -0.54
N GLU A 16 12.74 -16.80 -1.85
CA GLU A 16 13.76 -17.22 -2.82
C GLU A 16 14.95 -16.26 -2.80
N GLU A 17 14.68 -14.97 -2.70
CA GLU A 17 15.69 -13.93 -2.68
C GLU A 17 16.59 -14.00 -1.44
N MET A 18 16.02 -14.30 -0.27
CA MET A 18 16.79 -14.54 0.96
C MET A 18 17.66 -15.80 0.87
N VAL A 19 17.24 -16.82 0.11
CA VAL A 19 18.08 -17.99 -0.18
C VAL A 19 19.24 -17.60 -1.10
N VAL A 20 18.96 -16.84 -2.17
CA VAL A 20 20.00 -16.35 -3.08
C VAL A 20 21.04 -15.50 -2.36
N LEU A 21 20.60 -14.59 -1.48
CA LEU A 21 21.51 -13.76 -0.70
C LEU A 21 22.41 -14.58 0.22
N ARG A 22 21.85 -15.59 0.92
CA ARG A 22 22.64 -16.50 1.77
C ARG A 22 23.70 -17.26 0.96
N ASN A 23 23.30 -17.84 -0.17
CA ASN A 23 24.23 -18.54 -1.05
C ASN A 23 25.35 -17.62 -1.59
N LEU A 24 25.00 -16.37 -1.88
CA LEU A 24 25.96 -15.36 -2.33
C LEU A 24 26.91 -14.92 -1.21
N GLN A 25 26.42 -14.81 0.03
CA GLN A 25 27.26 -14.51 1.20
C GLN A 25 28.28 -15.61 1.47
N GLU A 26 27.89 -16.88 1.30
CA GLU A 26 28.78 -18.02 1.46
C GLU A 26 29.84 -18.10 0.36
N LYS A 27 29.45 -17.92 -0.91
CA LYS A 27 30.35 -18.10 -2.06
C LYS A 27 31.18 -16.85 -2.39
N PHE A 28 30.61 -15.67 -2.23
CA PHE A 28 31.18 -14.38 -2.67
C PHE A 28 30.88 -13.24 -1.66
N PRO A 29 31.46 -13.28 -0.45
CA PRO A 29 31.10 -12.38 0.65
C PRO A 29 31.29 -10.88 0.33
N MET A 30 32.37 -10.53 -0.38
CA MET A 30 32.63 -9.13 -0.77
C MET A 30 31.60 -8.61 -1.78
N GLN A 31 31.15 -9.45 -2.70
CA GLN A 31 30.11 -9.08 -3.67
C GLN A 31 28.76 -8.91 -2.95
N ALA A 32 28.44 -9.82 -2.03
CA ALA A 32 27.23 -9.74 -1.21
C ALA A 32 27.19 -8.45 -0.39
N SER A 33 28.30 -8.10 0.26
CA SER A 33 28.43 -6.86 1.03
C SER A 33 28.16 -5.62 0.17
N ARG A 34 28.76 -5.53 -1.02
CA ARG A 34 28.54 -4.41 -1.95
C ARG A 34 27.08 -4.28 -2.41
N ILE A 35 26.40 -5.40 -2.68
CA ILE A 35 24.99 -5.40 -3.07
C ILE A 35 24.12 -4.84 -1.93
N ILE A 36 24.34 -5.30 -0.70
CA ILE A 36 23.61 -4.84 0.48
C ILE A 36 23.88 -3.34 0.71
N GLU A 37 25.13 -2.91 0.63
CA GLU A 37 25.51 -1.51 0.82
C GLU A 37 24.86 -0.60 -0.22
N ASN A 38 24.89 -0.99 -1.50
CA ASN A 38 24.26 -0.23 -2.58
C ASN A 38 22.74 -0.17 -2.43
N GLY A 39 22.09 -1.29 -2.06
CA GLY A 39 20.66 -1.34 -1.77
C GLY A 39 20.26 -0.42 -0.61
N ASN A 40 21.05 -0.39 0.47
CA ASN A 40 20.83 0.52 1.60
C ASN A 40 21.00 1.99 1.21
N LYS A 41 22.01 2.32 0.38
CA LYS A 41 22.20 3.68 -0.14
C LYS A 41 21.02 4.13 -0.99
N LEU A 42 20.46 3.26 -1.83
CA LEU A 42 19.25 3.58 -2.59
C LEU A 42 18.04 3.86 -1.68
N VAL A 43 17.83 3.01 -0.67
CA VAL A 43 16.78 3.21 0.33
C VAL A 43 16.95 4.56 1.02
N GLN A 44 18.17 4.93 1.40
CA GLN A 44 18.47 6.21 2.02
C GLN A 44 18.21 7.40 1.06
N ILE A 45 18.61 7.30 -0.20
CA ILE A 45 18.34 8.30 -1.23
C ILE A 45 16.82 8.55 -1.36
N VAL A 46 16.02 7.48 -1.41
CA VAL A 46 14.56 7.56 -1.46
C VAL A 46 13.99 8.16 -0.18
N GLN A 47 14.49 7.76 0.98
CA GLN A 47 14.05 8.27 2.28
C GLN A 47 14.31 9.78 2.43
N LEU A 48 15.42 10.27 1.89
CA LEU A 48 15.75 11.69 1.84
C LEU A 48 15.00 12.45 0.74
N GLY A 49 14.30 11.76 -0.16
CA GLY A 49 13.61 12.38 -1.30
C GLY A 49 14.56 12.95 -2.35
N ASN A 50 15.81 12.46 -2.44
CA ASN A 50 16.81 13.00 -3.36
C ASN A 50 16.64 12.39 -4.77
N ILE A 51 15.74 12.99 -5.54
CA ILE A 51 15.40 12.56 -6.91
C ILE A 51 16.63 12.55 -7.83
N ARG A 52 17.52 13.55 -7.72
CA ARG A 52 18.72 13.65 -8.58
C ARG A 52 19.67 12.49 -8.32
N ALA A 53 19.95 12.19 -7.05
CA ALA A 53 20.76 11.05 -6.69
C ALA A 53 20.11 9.73 -7.12
N LEU A 54 18.78 9.62 -7.03
CA LEU A 54 18.05 8.44 -7.50
C LEU A 54 18.20 8.24 -9.01
N TYR A 55 18.04 9.30 -9.81
CA TYR A 55 18.25 9.24 -11.26
C TYR A 55 19.67 8.84 -11.63
N LEU A 56 20.67 9.42 -10.97
CA LEU A 56 22.07 9.07 -11.20
C LEU A 56 22.34 7.60 -10.85
N ALA A 57 21.81 7.13 -9.72
CA ALA A 57 21.95 5.73 -9.34
C ALA A 57 21.30 4.80 -10.38
N ILE A 58 20.06 5.06 -10.80
CA ILE A 58 19.35 4.26 -11.82
C ILE A 58 20.10 4.25 -13.17
N ARG A 59 20.73 5.38 -13.54
CA ARG A 59 21.45 5.51 -14.81
C ARG A 59 22.70 4.62 -14.87
N TYR A 60 23.45 4.55 -13.77
CA TYR A 60 24.74 3.86 -13.73
C TYR A 60 24.70 2.46 -13.11
N MET A 61 23.57 2.03 -12.54
CA MET A 61 23.44 0.69 -11.99
C MET A 61 23.00 -0.33 -13.04
N ASP A 62 23.59 -1.52 -12.93
CA ASP A 62 23.24 -2.71 -13.71
C ASP A 62 22.06 -3.45 -13.08
N GLU A 63 21.17 -4.01 -13.91
CA GLU A 63 19.92 -4.67 -13.48
C GLU A 63 20.14 -5.86 -12.54
N SER A 64 21.29 -6.52 -12.63
CA SER A 64 21.66 -7.71 -11.85
C SER A 64 21.91 -7.45 -10.36
N TYR A 65 21.87 -6.20 -9.91
CA TYR A 65 22.36 -5.81 -8.57
C TYR A 65 21.31 -5.18 -7.64
N ILE A 66 20.04 -5.04 -8.07
CA ILE A 66 18.97 -4.64 -7.15
C ILE A 66 18.15 -5.86 -6.73
N MET A 67 18.24 -6.14 -5.44
CA MET A 67 17.45 -7.16 -4.76
C MET A 67 16.00 -6.65 -4.61
N PRO A 68 14.96 -7.35 -5.13
CA PRO A 68 13.55 -7.00 -4.95
C PRO A 68 13.14 -6.54 -3.55
N PHE A 69 13.74 -7.10 -2.49
CA PHE A 69 13.55 -6.64 -1.11
C PHE A 69 13.78 -5.12 -0.95
N PHE A 70 14.85 -4.57 -1.54
CA PHE A 70 15.14 -3.14 -1.49
C PHE A 70 14.15 -2.34 -2.34
N SER A 71 13.76 -2.85 -3.51
CA SER A 71 12.75 -2.24 -4.37
C SER A 71 11.41 -2.11 -3.62
N ILE A 72 10.95 -3.18 -2.98
CA ILE A 72 9.71 -3.17 -2.19
C ILE A 72 9.82 -2.19 -1.02
N ARG A 73 10.97 -2.17 -0.33
CA ARG A 73 11.22 -1.23 0.77
C ARG A 73 11.21 0.22 0.31
N MET A 74 11.90 0.54 -0.78
CA MET A 74 11.92 1.88 -1.41
C MET A 74 10.51 2.31 -1.78
N PHE A 75 9.73 1.43 -2.41
CA PHE A 75 8.36 1.72 -2.82
C PHE A 75 7.48 2.04 -1.62
N ARG A 76 7.55 1.23 -0.55
CA ARG A 76 6.82 1.46 0.71
C ARG A 76 7.21 2.78 1.37
N ILE A 77 8.49 3.16 1.34
CA ILE A 77 8.95 4.44 1.88
C ILE A 77 8.41 5.61 1.05
N ALA A 78 8.50 5.53 -0.28
CA ALA A 78 7.99 6.57 -1.17
C ALA A 78 6.47 6.75 -1.01
N CYS A 79 5.76 5.64 -0.90
CA CYS A 79 4.35 5.55 -0.52
C CYS A 79 4.06 6.31 0.78
N ASN A 80 4.70 5.95 1.90
CA ASN A 80 4.45 6.58 3.21
C ASN A 80 4.80 8.08 3.25
N ARG A 81 5.64 8.55 2.33
CA ARG A 81 6.04 9.95 2.21
C ARG A 81 5.25 10.72 1.13
N ASN A 82 4.25 10.08 0.53
CA ASN A 82 3.49 10.56 -0.62
C ASN A 82 4.37 11.14 -1.75
N ARG A 83 5.43 10.41 -2.12
CA ARG A 83 6.39 10.81 -3.15
C ARG A 83 6.03 10.20 -4.51
N LEU A 84 5.00 10.77 -5.15
CA LEU A 84 4.53 10.36 -6.49
C LEU A 84 5.63 10.43 -7.55
N ASP A 85 6.52 11.41 -7.43
CA ASP A 85 7.72 11.56 -8.25
C ASP A 85 8.59 10.30 -8.22
N ILE A 86 8.93 9.81 -7.03
CA ILE A 86 9.75 8.61 -6.84
C ILE A 86 8.98 7.36 -7.30
N LEU A 87 7.70 7.25 -6.95
CA LEU A 87 6.87 6.12 -7.36
C LEU A 87 6.78 6.02 -8.88
N SER A 88 6.60 7.16 -9.56
CA SER A 88 6.58 7.23 -11.03
C SER A 88 7.90 6.78 -11.65
N ILE A 89 9.04 7.15 -11.05
CA ILE A 89 10.36 6.69 -11.49
C ILE A 89 10.48 5.18 -11.32
N MET A 90 10.04 4.63 -10.18
CA MET A 90 10.12 3.19 -9.92
C MET A 90 9.26 2.38 -10.90
N ILE A 91 8.02 2.78 -11.11
CA ILE A 91 7.09 2.11 -12.04
C ILE A 91 7.60 2.19 -13.48
N LYS A 92 8.09 3.36 -13.92
CA LYS A 92 8.72 3.53 -15.25
C LYS A 92 9.95 2.65 -15.45
N ASN A 93 10.65 2.28 -14.37
CA ASN A 93 11.79 1.38 -14.38
C ASN A 93 11.42 -0.07 -13.98
N GLY A 94 10.18 -0.47 -14.24
CA GLY A 94 9.72 -1.86 -14.18
C GLY A 94 9.26 -2.36 -12.82
N PHE A 95 9.05 -1.49 -11.83
CA PHE A 95 8.41 -1.89 -10.58
C PHE A 95 6.95 -2.26 -10.82
N ASP A 96 6.55 -3.45 -10.36
CA ASP A 96 5.19 -3.96 -10.49
C ASP A 96 4.34 -3.54 -9.28
N ALA A 97 3.35 -2.66 -9.50
CA ALA A 97 2.42 -2.23 -8.45
C ALA A 97 1.27 -3.24 -8.22
N SER A 98 1.17 -4.31 -9.02
CA SER A 98 0.20 -5.40 -8.84
C SER A 98 0.73 -6.54 -7.95
N GLN A 99 1.96 -6.40 -7.43
CA GLN A 99 2.56 -7.46 -6.63
C GLN A 99 2.04 -7.52 -5.19
N ILE A 100 1.88 -8.75 -4.69
CA ILE A 100 1.32 -9.01 -3.36
C ILE A 100 2.16 -8.44 -2.20
N ALA A 101 3.46 -8.22 -2.40
CA ALA A 101 4.38 -7.74 -1.36
C ALA A 101 4.06 -6.32 -0.84
N ILE A 102 3.30 -5.53 -1.61
CA ILE A 102 2.88 -4.18 -1.22
C ILE A 102 1.44 -4.12 -0.71
N ARG A 103 0.73 -5.25 -0.58
CA ARG A 103 -0.70 -5.29 -0.21
C ARG A 103 -1.06 -4.61 1.10
N ASN A 104 -0.16 -4.63 2.08
CA ASN A 104 -0.39 -4.01 3.39
C ASN A 104 -0.18 -2.48 3.38
N THR A 105 0.30 -1.89 2.28
CA THR A 105 0.74 -0.49 2.24
C THR A 105 -0.42 0.49 2.44
N VAL A 106 -1.52 0.32 1.70
CA VAL A 106 -2.68 1.22 1.78
C VAL A 106 -3.35 1.16 3.15
N HIS A 107 -3.50 -0.03 3.73
CA HIS A 107 -4.03 -0.23 5.07
C HIS A 107 -3.30 0.63 6.11
N LYS A 108 -1.96 0.52 6.11
CA LYS A 108 -1.11 1.27 7.04
C LYS A 108 -1.22 2.78 6.82
N MET A 109 -1.40 3.23 5.58
CA MET A 109 -1.57 4.66 5.32
C MET A 109 -2.88 5.21 5.85
N ILE A 110 -4.00 4.49 5.63
CA ILE A 110 -5.31 4.88 6.18
C ILE A 110 -5.24 4.95 7.70
N GLU A 111 -4.51 4.01 8.33
CA GLU A 111 -4.27 3.99 9.77
C GLU A 111 -3.47 5.20 10.31
N LEU A 112 -2.73 5.90 9.46
CA LEU A 112 -1.90 7.06 9.84
C LEU A 112 -2.57 8.40 9.51
N VAL A 113 -3.76 8.39 8.89
CA VAL A 113 -4.51 9.62 8.62
C VAL A 113 -5.05 10.19 9.93
N ASP A 114 -4.76 11.45 10.15
CA ASP A 114 -5.14 12.24 11.34
C ASP A 114 -5.93 13.52 11.00
N SER A 115 -5.98 13.89 9.71
CA SER A 115 -6.48 15.17 9.22
C SER A 115 -7.08 15.04 7.81
N ASP A 116 -7.97 15.97 7.45
CA ASP A 116 -8.59 16.00 6.12
C ASP A 116 -7.57 16.24 5.00
N GLU A 117 -6.52 17.04 5.26
CA GLU A 117 -5.43 17.24 4.31
C GLU A 117 -4.67 15.92 4.04
N SER A 118 -4.36 15.17 5.10
CA SER A 118 -3.75 13.83 4.98
C SER A 118 -4.66 12.86 4.22
N ALA A 119 -5.99 12.93 4.43
CA ALA A 119 -6.96 12.12 3.69
C ALA A 119 -6.95 12.44 2.17
N THR A 120 -7.01 13.71 1.77
CA THR A 120 -7.00 14.10 0.35
C THR A 120 -5.68 13.73 -0.36
N SER A 121 -4.57 13.91 0.35
CA SER A 121 -3.22 13.49 -0.06
C SER A 121 -3.16 11.98 -0.30
N LEU A 122 -3.74 11.18 0.62
CA LEU A 122 -3.84 9.73 0.48
C LEU A 122 -4.74 9.31 -0.69
N GLN A 123 -5.89 9.95 -0.90
CA GLN A 123 -6.77 9.64 -2.03
C GLN A 123 -6.04 9.80 -3.37
N SER A 124 -5.26 10.87 -3.52
CA SER A 124 -4.45 11.12 -4.72
C SER A 124 -3.41 10.02 -4.94
N LEU A 125 -2.75 9.57 -3.87
CA LEU A 125 -1.80 8.48 -3.90
C LEU A 125 -2.45 7.13 -4.27
N VAL A 126 -3.56 6.79 -3.62
CA VAL A 126 -4.27 5.52 -3.87
C VAL A 126 -4.80 5.49 -5.30
N ARG A 127 -5.29 6.61 -5.83
CA ARG A 127 -5.69 6.73 -7.25
C ARG A 127 -4.53 6.38 -8.18
N PHE A 128 -3.37 7.01 -7.97
CA PHE A 128 -2.17 6.74 -8.75
C PHE A 128 -1.76 5.26 -8.68
N LEU A 129 -1.83 4.63 -7.50
CA LEU A 129 -1.50 3.22 -7.33
C LEU A 129 -2.48 2.30 -8.07
N VAL A 130 -3.79 2.57 -8.00
CA VAL A 130 -4.82 1.79 -8.71
C VAL A 130 -4.67 1.93 -10.22
N GLU A 131 -4.43 3.16 -10.72
CA GLU A 131 -4.13 3.40 -12.14
C GLU A 131 -2.85 2.66 -12.59
N SER A 132 -1.93 2.40 -11.66
CA SER A 132 -0.71 1.61 -11.89
C SER A 132 -0.92 0.09 -11.76
N GLY A 133 -2.15 -0.37 -11.57
CA GLY A 133 -2.50 -1.80 -11.50
C GLY A 133 -2.61 -2.40 -10.10
N MET A 134 -2.56 -1.58 -9.05
CA MET A 134 -2.80 -2.05 -7.68
C MET A 134 -4.27 -2.47 -7.49
N ASN A 135 -4.50 -3.61 -6.82
CA ASN A 135 -5.84 -4.04 -6.47
C ASN A 135 -6.32 -3.33 -5.18
N VAL A 136 -7.38 -2.53 -5.29
CA VAL A 136 -8.00 -1.83 -4.14
C VAL A 136 -8.60 -2.78 -3.10
N ASN A 137 -8.93 -4.01 -3.48
CA ASN A 137 -9.58 -5.02 -2.63
C ASN A 137 -8.59 -5.99 -1.98
N TRP A 138 -7.29 -5.68 -1.98
CA TRP A 138 -6.32 -6.52 -1.31
C TRP A 138 -6.61 -6.69 0.17
N GLN A 139 -6.56 -7.94 0.62
CA GLN A 139 -6.67 -8.28 2.01
C GLN A 139 -5.29 -8.29 2.68
N ARG A 140 -5.14 -7.58 3.79
CA ARG A 140 -3.88 -7.60 4.57
C ARG A 140 -3.70 -8.91 5.31
N GLU A 141 -2.44 -9.24 5.57
CA GLU A 141 -2.03 -10.58 6.04
C GLU A 141 -2.57 -10.97 7.42
N CYS A 142 -2.70 -10.01 8.33
CA CYS A 142 -2.96 -10.30 9.74
C CYS A 142 -4.41 -10.69 10.04
N ASP A 143 -5.37 -10.14 9.31
CA ASP A 143 -6.81 -10.28 9.61
C ASP A 143 -7.71 -10.32 8.37
N LEU A 144 -7.11 -10.36 7.18
CA LEU A 144 -7.81 -10.32 5.89
C LEU A 144 -8.65 -9.05 5.66
N TRP A 145 -8.37 -7.96 6.38
CA TRP A 145 -9.06 -6.69 6.13
C TRP A 145 -8.67 -6.13 4.78
N THR A 146 -9.65 -5.53 4.09
CA THR A 146 -9.42 -4.67 2.93
C THR A 146 -9.20 -3.21 3.37
N PRO A 147 -8.72 -2.31 2.50
CA PRO A 147 -8.60 -0.90 2.83
C PRO A 147 -9.92 -0.28 3.31
N LEU A 148 -11.05 -0.76 2.77
CA LEU A 148 -12.37 -0.30 3.17
C LEU A 148 -12.72 -0.70 4.61
N HIS A 149 -12.33 -1.88 5.08
CA HIS A 149 -12.51 -2.27 6.48
C HIS A 149 -11.81 -1.29 7.44
N VAL A 150 -10.58 -0.88 7.11
CA VAL A 150 -9.81 0.08 7.91
C VAL A 150 -10.48 1.45 7.93
N ALA A 151 -10.91 1.94 6.77
CA ALA A 151 -11.62 3.22 6.67
C ALA A 151 -12.91 3.21 7.50
N CYS A 152 -13.66 2.10 7.50
CA CYS A 152 -14.88 1.95 8.27
C CYS A 152 -14.64 1.83 9.78
N ASP A 153 -13.65 1.06 10.21
CA ASP A 153 -13.28 0.94 11.63
C ASP A 153 -12.74 2.25 12.21
N ARG A 154 -12.14 3.11 11.38
CA ARG A 154 -11.66 4.46 11.76
C ARG A 154 -12.69 5.57 11.59
N ASN A 155 -13.89 5.27 11.08
CA ASN A 155 -14.90 6.27 10.74
C ASN A 155 -14.43 7.35 9.74
N HIS A 156 -13.54 6.99 8.80
CA HIS A 156 -13.02 7.91 7.79
C HIS A 156 -13.96 7.97 6.58
N LEU A 157 -15.08 8.71 6.72
CA LEU A 157 -16.13 8.83 5.69
C LEU A 157 -15.57 9.20 4.30
N SER A 158 -14.71 10.21 4.24
CA SER A 158 -14.14 10.70 2.98
C SER A 158 -13.30 9.63 2.25
N ILE A 159 -12.50 8.87 3.01
CA ILE A 159 -11.68 7.78 2.47
C ILE A 159 -12.56 6.60 2.06
N ALA A 160 -13.55 6.23 2.86
CA ALA A 160 -14.49 5.15 2.53
C ALA A 160 -15.25 5.45 1.24
N TYR A 161 -15.80 6.66 1.10
CA TYR A 161 -16.48 7.08 -0.12
C TYR A 161 -15.55 7.01 -1.33
N PHE A 162 -14.33 7.52 -1.19
CA PHE A 162 -13.33 7.45 -2.25
C PHE A 162 -13.00 6.00 -2.65
N LEU A 163 -12.76 5.10 -1.68
CA LEU A 163 -12.47 3.69 -1.94
C LEU A 163 -13.62 3.01 -2.70
N VAL A 164 -14.86 3.25 -2.29
CA VAL A 164 -16.05 2.72 -3.01
C VAL A 164 -16.11 3.29 -4.43
N SER A 165 -15.83 4.57 -4.63
CA SER A 165 -15.83 5.21 -5.95
C SER A 165 -14.80 4.62 -6.94
N ILE A 166 -13.73 3.99 -6.43
CA ILE A 166 -12.70 3.33 -7.25
C ILE A 166 -12.87 1.81 -7.29
N GLY A 167 -14.02 1.28 -6.87
CA GLY A 167 -14.38 -0.14 -7.01
C GLY A 167 -14.03 -1.01 -5.80
N ALA A 168 -13.93 -0.43 -4.60
CA ALA A 168 -13.82 -1.24 -3.39
C ALA A 168 -15.10 -2.06 -3.16
N ASP A 169 -14.93 -3.34 -2.84
CA ASP A 169 -16.01 -4.26 -2.53
C ASP A 169 -16.55 -3.97 -1.12
N VAL A 170 -17.75 -3.38 -1.08
CA VAL A 170 -18.48 -3.06 0.16
C VAL A 170 -18.89 -4.31 0.95
N ASN A 171 -18.85 -5.49 0.32
CA ASN A 171 -19.23 -6.77 0.90
C ASN A 171 -18.03 -7.71 1.10
N ALA A 172 -16.80 -7.20 1.00
CA ALA A 172 -15.60 -8.01 1.23
C ALA A 172 -15.64 -8.67 2.62
N VAL A 173 -15.33 -9.97 2.68
CA VAL A 173 -15.38 -10.74 3.93
C VAL A 173 -13.97 -10.95 4.46
N ALA A 174 -13.68 -10.39 5.63
CA ALA A 174 -12.46 -10.55 6.39
C ALA A 174 -12.55 -11.73 7.39
N GLN A 175 -11.53 -11.92 8.23
CA GLN A 175 -11.59 -12.90 9.31
C GLN A 175 -12.77 -12.64 10.25
N TYR A 176 -13.32 -13.73 10.80
CA TYR A 176 -14.53 -13.74 11.63
C TYR A 176 -15.76 -13.21 10.90
N ASP A 177 -15.86 -13.48 9.60
CA ASP A 177 -17.01 -13.11 8.78
C ASP A 177 -17.29 -11.59 8.77
N ARG A 178 -16.28 -10.78 9.11
CA ARG A 178 -16.44 -9.33 9.21
C ARG A 178 -16.46 -8.68 7.84
N MET A 179 -17.39 -7.76 7.66
CA MET A 179 -17.63 -6.94 6.48
C MET A 179 -17.43 -5.46 6.84
N PRO A 180 -17.17 -4.58 5.87
CA PRO A 180 -17.00 -3.15 6.11
C PRO A 180 -18.14 -2.51 6.91
N LEU A 181 -19.39 -2.89 6.62
CA LEU A 181 -20.56 -2.39 7.34
C LEU A 181 -20.51 -2.73 8.84
N GLN A 182 -20.08 -3.93 9.21
CA GLN A 182 -19.98 -4.35 10.60
C GLN A 182 -18.85 -3.62 11.33
N CYS A 183 -17.76 -3.27 10.65
CA CYS A 183 -16.74 -2.39 11.21
C CYS A 183 -17.33 -1.02 11.59
N ALA A 184 -18.08 -0.40 10.67
CA ALA A 184 -18.74 0.90 10.91
C ALA A 184 -19.76 0.84 12.06
N LEU A 185 -20.56 -0.23 12.14
CA LEU A 185 -21.51 -0.44 13.25
C LEU A 185 -20.79 -0.66 14.59
N SER A 186 -19.68 -1.41 14.59
CA SER A 186 -18.89 -1.64 15.80
C SER A 186 -18.22 -0.37 16.33
N PHE A 187 -17.89 0.58 15.45
CA PHE A 187 -17.37 1.89 15.84
C PHE A 187 -18.40 2.65 16.68
N SER A 188 -19.66 2.69 16.24
CA SER A 188 -20.76 3.32 16.97
C SER A 188 -20.94 2.72 18.37
N GLN A 189 -20.90 1.38 18.47
CA GLN A 189 -21.05 0.66 19.75
C GLN A 189 -19.91 0.96 20.73
N LYS A 190 -18.66 1.03 20.25
CA LYS A 190 -17.49 1.32 21.09
C LYS A 190 -17.43 2.78 21.54
N ASN A 191 -17.96 3.70 20.73
CA ASN A 191 -17.71 5.13 20.85
C ASN A 191 -18.96 5.96 21.17
N GLN A 192 -19.92 5.40 21.93
CA GLN A 192 -21.16 6.08 22.34
C GLN A 192 -20.94 7.42 23.09
N ASN A 193 -19.72 7.68 23.59
CA ASN A 193 -19.34 8.89 24.31
C ASN A 193 -18.68 9.98 23.42
N HIS A 194 -18.55 9.78 22.10
CA HIS A 194 -17.96 10.79 21.21
C HIS A 194 -18.91 11.95 20.90
N SER A 195 -18.35 13.02 20.33
CA SER A 195 -19.14 14.20 19.93
C SER A 195 -20.27 13.83 18.96
N SER A 196 -21.37 14.58 19.02
CA SER A 196 -22.53 14.42 18.13
C SER A 196 -22.16 14.48 16.65
N ARG A 197 -21.14 15.28 16.30
CA ARG A 197 -20.60 15.38 14.95
C ARG A 197 -20.02 14.05 14.45
N VAL A 198 -19.17 13.40 15.25
CA VAL A 198 -18.53 12.12 14.87
C VAL A 198 -19.57 11.02 14.69
N MET A 199 -20.61 11.02 15.53
CA MET A 199 -21.74 10.09 15.37
C MET A 199 -22.56 10.37 14.10
N THR A 200 -22.73 11.64 13.73
CA THR A 200 -23.40 12.03 12.48
C THR A 200 -22.60 11.56 11.26
N GLU A 201 -21.28 11.76 11.26
CA GLU A 201 -20.39 11.27 10.20
C GLU A 201 -20.41 9.73 10.11
N ASN A 202 -20.50 9.03 11.24
CA ASN A 202 -20.63 7.58 11.27
C ASN A 202 -21.96 7.09 10.70
N GLN A 203 -23.06 7.79 11.00
CA GLN A 203 -24.35 7.48 10.40
C GLN A 203 -24.31 7.68 8.88
N GLN A 204 -23.71 8.77 8.40
CA GLN A 204 -23.52 9.01 6.97
C GLN A 204 -22.68 7.91 6.31
N LEU A 205 -21.65 7.40 6.99
CA LEU A 205 -20.84 6.28 6.50
C LEU A 205 -21.67 5.00 6.37
N ILE A 206 -22.49 4.67 7.37
CA ILE A 206 -23.36 3.49 7.35
C ILE A 206 -24.38 3.62 6.21
N ASP A 207 -25.00 4.78 6.07
CA ASP A 207 -26.00 5.03 5.02
C ASP A 207 -25.36 4.95 3.63
N MET A 208 -24.14 5.49 3.46
CA MET A 208 -23.38 5.38 2.22
C MET A 208 -23.11 3.91 1.85
N LEU A 209 -22.67 3.09 2.80
CA LEU A 209 -22.43 1.66 2.55
C LEU A 209 -23.71 0.94 2.12
N ARG A 210 -24.83 1.19 2.80
CA ARG A 210 -26.13 0.61 2.46
C ARG A 210 -26.60 1.03 1.07
N GLN A 211 -26.44 2.30 0.71
CA GLN A 211 -26.76 2.82 -0.63
C GLN A 211 -25.95 2.12 -1.72
N HIS A 212 -24.72 1.72 -1.44
CA HIS A 212 -23.85 1.00 -2.37
C HIS A 212 -24.00 -0.54 -2.29
N GLY A 213 -25.06 -1.05 -1.62
CA GLY A 213 -25.40 -2.46 -1.60
C GLY A 213 -24.66 -3.28 -0.53
N ALA A 214 -24.19 -2.65 0.55
CA ALA A 214 -23.65 -3.38 1.69
C ALA A 214 -24.74 -4.22 2.37
N ARG A 215 -24.45 -5.50 2.56
CA ARG A 215 -25.34 -6.45 3.25
C ARG A 215 -25.07 -6.47 4.75
N GLU A 216 -26.12 -6.73 5.52
CA GLU A 216 -26.00 -6.91 6.98
C GLU A 216 -25.24 -8.20 7.35
N THR A 217 -25.36 -9.24 6.51
CA THR A 217 -24.62 -10.50 6.66
C THR A 217 -24.14 -11.02 5.31
N TRP A 218 -23.05 -11.79 5.33
CA TRP A 218 -22.54 -12.45 4.12
C TRP A 218 -23.35 -13.71 3.74
N ARG A 219 -24.12 -14.27 4.70
CA ARG A 219 -24.77 -15.58 4.57
C ARG A 219 -26.09 -15.56 3.81
N THR A 220 -26.76 -14.41 3.74
CA THR A 220 -28.04 -14.27 3.03
C THR A 220 -27.87 -13.32 1.83
N PRO A 221 -28.43 -13.67 0.66
CA PRO A 221 -28.34 -12.84 -0.54
C PRO A 221 -29.00 -11.47 -0.40
#